data_AF-J2WMU0-F1
#
_entry.id   AF-J2WMU0-F1
#
_cell.length_a   1.000
_cell.length_b   1.000
_cell.length_c   1.000
_cell.angle_alpha   90.00
_cell.angle_beta   90.00
_cell.angle_gamma   90.00
#
_symmetry.space_group_name_H-M   'P 1'
#
loop_
_entity.id
_entity.type
_entity.pdbx_description
1 polymer ?
#
loop_
_entity_poly.entity_id
_entity_poly.type
_entity_poly.pdbx_seq_one_letter_code
_entity_poly.pdbx_strand_id
1 'polypeptide(L)'
;MNLFDLLKLWEPTFSPEKAKVHLARYNGEDHPLDVFIQGGFDKWQSRQSNRNFKLPYVVSLIQAGSPTRWLFAGLFRTMECVERVGPKPDYIYTLERVPAAEEWVGRLYLSSNYTKRNSYPYGETLAGDLAVTELLAERLSIGHFPGFKKVNLTKSQLDVVVQQHVDSWRSALSSVKGIYLITDTHTGKLYVGKADGETGI
;
A
#
# COMPACT_ATOMS: atom_id res chain seq x y z
N MET A 1 -1.85 -16.05 16.21
CA MET A 1 -1.24 -16.65 14.99
C MET A 1 -0.33 -15.61 14.37
N ASN A 2 0.93 -15.94 14.07
CA ASN A 2 1.85 -15.01 13.40
C ASN A 2 1.76 -15.14 11.88
N LEU A 3 2.07 -14.05 11.17
CA LEU A 3 2.11 -14.03 9.71
C LEU A 3 3.02 -15.13 9.16
N PHE A 4 4.21 -15.31 9.73
CA PHE A 4 5.20 -16.21 9.14
C PHE A 4 4.84 -17.69 9.30
N ASP A 5 4.14 -18.05 10.37
CA ASP A 5 3.56 -19.39 10.52
C ASP A 5 2.51 -19.64 9.43
N LEU A 6 1.66 -18.64 9.16
CA LEU A 6 0.65 -18.69 8.10
C LEU A 6 1.29 -18.81 6.72
N LEU A 7 2.30 -17.99 6.40
CA LEU A 7 2.99 -18.04 5.10
C LEU A 7 3.68 -19.39 4.88
N LYS A 8 4.31 -19.96 5.92
CA LYS A 8 4.98 -21.26 5.84
C LYS A 8 3.99 -22.41 5.60
N LEU A 9 2.77 -22.30 6.12
CA LEU A 9 1.73 -23.32 5.89
C LEU A 9 1.30 -23.39 4.42
N TRP A 10 1.24 -22.25 3.73
CA TRP A 10 0.71 -22.15 2.36
C TRP A 10 1.79 -22.13 1.27
N GLU A 11 3.00 -21.67 1.61
CA GLU A 11 4.18 -21.79 0.77
C GLU A 11 5.27 -22.53 1.57
N PRO A 12 5.30 -23.89 1.54
CA PRO A 12 6.23 -24.67 2.37
C PRO A 12 7.71 -24.38 2.12
N THR A 13 8.06 -23.80 0.96
CA THR A 13 9.44 -23.40 0.64
C THR A 13 9.84 -22.06 1.26
N PHE A 14 8.88 -21.30 1.78
CA PHE A 14 9.10 -20.03 2.48
C PHE A 14 9.72 -20.28 3.86
N SER A 15 10.72 -19.47 4.19
CA SER A 15 11.27 -19.41 5.54
C SER A 15 11.70 -17.99 5.91
N PRO A 16 11.62 -17.59 7.20
CA PRO A 16 11.98 -16.25 7.65
C PRO A 16 13.43 -15.84 7.32
N GLU A 17 14.36 -16.80 7.32
CA GLU A 17 15.79 -16.63 7.04
C GLU A 17 16.05 -16.27 5.57
N LYS A 18 15.13 -16.67 4.69
CA LYS A 18 15.17 -16.41 3.24
C LYS A 18 14.35 -15.18 2.86
N ALA A 19 13.87 -14.40 3.83
CA ALA A 19 12.97 -13.29 3.58
C ALA A 19 13.56 -11.94 4.00
N LYS A 20 13.35 -10.92 3.17
CA LYS A 20 13.35 -9.51 3.57
C LYS A 20 11.91 -9.10 3.83
N VAL A 21 11.70 -8.24 4.83
CA VAL A 21 10.40 -7.60 5.03
C VAL A 21 10.50 -6.17 4.52
N HIS A 22 9.55 -5.76 3.69
CA HIS A 22 9.39 -4.37 3.28
C HIS A 22 8.29 -3.74 4.12
N LEU A 23 8.67 -2.90 5.07
CA LEU A 23 7.77 -2.07 5.87
C LEU A 23 7.55 -0.74 5.14
N ALA A 24 6.62 -0.72 4.20
CA ALA A 24 6.29 0.46 3.41
C ALA A 24 5.62 1.52 4.30
N ARG A 25 6.29 2.67 4.44
CA ARG A 25 5.87 3.85 5.19
C ARG A 25 5.87 5.06 4.25
N TYR A 26 5.23 6.14 4.67
CA TYR A 26 5.33 7.42 3.97
C TYR A 26 6.81 7.80 3.75
N ASN A 27 7.19 8.03 2.50
CA ASN A 27 8.58 8.31 2.12
C ASN A 27 8.86 9.83 1.99
N GLY A 28 7.90 10.69 2.30
CA GLY A 28 7.98 12.14 2.09
C GLY A 28 7.30 12.61 0.80
N GLU A 29 6.90 11.68 -0.07
CA GLU A 29 6.26 11.98 -1.37
C GLU A 29 4.96 11.16 -1.51
N ASP A 30 5.07 9.83 -1.46
CA ASP A 30 3.99 8.87 -1.65
C ASP A 30 3.50 8.26 -0.34
N HIS A 31 2.17 8.14 -0.20
CA HIS A 31 1.53 7.29 0.80
C HIS A 31 1.36 5.88 0.24
N PRO A 32 2.08 4.84 0.74
CA PRO A 32 2.08 3.52 0.11
C PRO A 32 0.70 2.83 0.08
N LEU A 33 -0.19 3.17 1.03
CA LEU A 33 -1.56 2.65 1.03
C LEU A 33 -2.35 3.14 -0.18
N ASP A 34 -2.20 4.42 -0.54
CA ASP A 34 -2.86 4.98 -1.72
C ASP A 34 -2.26 4.38 -2.99
N VAL A 35 -0.93 4.23 -3.07
CA VAL A 35 -0.25 3.57 -4.19
C VAL A 35 -0.73 2.12 -4.38
N PHE A 36 -1.00 1.41 -3.27
CA PHE A 36 -1.57 0.07 -3.30
C PHE A 36 -3.01 0.04 -3.79
N ILE A 37 -3.86 0.94 -3.32
CA ILE A 37 -5.24 1.05 -3.77
C ILE A 37 -5.31 1.42 -5.27
N GLN A 38 -4.34 2.20 -5.77
CA GLN A 38 -4.16 2.53 -7.19
C GLN A 38 -3.65 1.35 -8.04
N GLY A 39 -3.28 0.22 -7.43
CA GLY A 39 -2.67 -0.91 -8.14
C GLY A 39 -1.21 -0.69 -8.57
N GLY A 40 -0.58 0.41 -8.12
CA GLY A 40 0.79 0.77 -8.47
C GLY A 40 1.87 0.18 -7.56
N PHE A 41 1.49 -0.51 -6.48
CA PHE A 41 2.42 -0.90 -5.41
C PHE A 41 3.57 -1.79 -5.88
N ASP A 42 3.32 -2.75 -6.78
CA ASP A 42 4.37 -3.67 -7.25
C ASP A 42 5.48 -2.93 -8.01
N LYS A 43 5.09 -2.00 -8.89
CA LYS A 43 6.02 -1.13 -9.61
C LYS A 43 6.71 -0.13 -8.68
N TRP A 44 6.00 0.36 -7.68
CA TRP A 44 6.55 1.32 -6.71
C TRP A 44 7.61 0.65 -5.83
N GLN A 45 7.32 -0.53 -5.27
CA GLN A 45 8.26 -1.25 -4.42
C GLN A 45 9.45 -1.82 -5.19
N SER A 46 9.33 -2.13 -6.49
CA SER A 46 10.42 -2.74 -7.24
C SER A 46 11.65 -1.84 -7.38
N ARG A 47 11.47 -0.52 -7.32
CA ARG A 47 12.56 0.46 -7.36
C ARG A 47 13.10 0.72 -5.96
N GLN A 48 14.39 0.51 -5.76
CA GLN A 48 15.07 0.66 -4.48
C GLN A 48 16.34 1.49 -4.63
N SER A 49 16.67 2.31 -3.63
CA SER A 49 17.91 3.10 -3.62
C SER A 49 19.15 2.27 -3.20
N ASN A 50 18.94 1.06 -2.72
CA ASN A 50 19.97 0.12 -2.27
C ASN A 50 19.54 -1.31 -2.60
N ARG A 51 20.46 -2.28 -2.45
CA ARG A 51 20.16 -3.71 -2.61
C ARG A 51 19.34 -4.28 -1.43
N ASN A 52 18.11 -3.79 -1.26
CA ASN A 52 17.26 -4.09 -0.11
C ASN A 52 16.61 -5.48 -0.16
N PHE A 53 16.33 -6.00 -1.36
CA PHE A 53 15.68 -7.31 -1.59
C PHE A 53 16.68 -8.37 -2.02
N LYS A 54 17.74 -8.56 -1.24
CA LYS A 54 18.84 -9.48 -1.56
C LYS A 54 18.57 -10.96 -1.21
N LEU A 55 17.37 -11.29 -0.74
CA LEU A 55 17.00 -12.64 -0.35
C LEU A 55 15.88 -13.19 -1.26
N PRO A 56 15.70 -14.52 -1.33
CA PRO A 56 14.73 -15.12 -2.24
C PRO A 56 13.30 -14.62 -2.08
N TYR A 57 12.89 -14.24 -0.86
CA TYR A 57 11.55 -13.76 -0.58
C TYR A 57 11.50 -12.31 -0.11
N VAL A 58 10.44 -11.61 -0.48
CA VAL A 58 10.06 -10.30 0.07
C VAL A 58 8.64 -10.40 0.63
N VAL A 59 8.49 -10.10 1.92
CA VAL A 59 7.18 -9.93 2.57
C VAL A 59 6.89 -8.44 2.61
N SER A 60 5.89 -7.98 1.88
CA SER A 60 5.58 -6.55 1.80
C SER A 60 4.38 -6.19 2.66
N LEU A 61 4.57 -5.20 3.52
CA LEU A 61 3.61 -4.71 4.48
C LEU A 61 3.49 -3.19 4.35
N ILE A 62 2.27 -2.66 4.44
CA ILE A 62 1.99 -1.23 4.34
C ILE A 62 1.48 -0.72 5.67
N GLN A 63 2.05 0.37 6.17
CA GLN A 63 1.55 1.01 7.39
C GLN A 63 0.12 1.55 7.18
N ALA A 64 -0.80 1.20 8.08
CA ALA A 64 -2.22 1.50 7.91
C ALA A 64 -2.83 2.16 9.16
N GLY A 65 -2.95 3.49 9.13
CA GLY A 65 -3.63 4.30 10.14
C GLY A 65 -2.87 4.50 11.45
N SER A 66 -2.14 3.50 11.94
CA SER A 66 -1.30 3.60 13.15
C SER A 66 0.12 3.08 12.91
N PRO A 67 1.11 3.48 13.74
CA PRO A 67 2.50 3.04 13.56
C PRO A 67 2.73 1.54 13.69
N THR A 68 1.86 0.84 14.42
CA THR A 68 1.97 -0.58 14.73
C THR A 68 1.05 -1.46 13.88
N ARG A 69 0.16 -0.86 13.09
CA ARG A 69 -0.81 -1.58 12.25
C ARG A 69 -0.33 -1.64 10.80
N TRP A 70 -0.34 -2.85 10.25
CA TRP A 70 0.23 -3.15 8.95
C TRP A 70 -0.77 -3.94 8.10
N LEU A 71 -0.93 -3.54 6.85
CA LEU A 71 -1.69 -4.27 5.83
C LEU A 71 -0.74 -5.18 5.05
N PHE A 72 -1.10 -6.44 4.88
CA PHE A 72 -0.37 -7.36 4.03
C PHE A 72 -0.55 -7.01 2.55
N ALA A 73 0.53 -6.65 1.87
CA ALA A 73 0.53 -6.24 0.46
C ALA A 73 1.00 -7.34 -0.50
N GLY A 74 1.62 -8.40 0.03
CA GLY A 74 1.97 -9.60 -0.72
C GLY A 74 3.22 -10.31 -0.21
N LEU A 75 3.36 -11.55 -0.66
CA LEU A 75 4.59 -12.33 -0.61
C LEU A 75 5.13 -12.46 -2.03
N PHE A 76 6.41 -12.14 -2.22
CA PHE A 76 7.05 -12.12 -3.53
C PHE A 76 8.31 -12.98 -3.55
N ARG A 77 8.57 -13.62 -4.68
CA ARG A 77 9.89 -14.19 -5.03
C ARG A 77 10.71 -13.12 -5.74
N THR A 78 11.96 -12.99 -5.33
CA THR A 78 12.92 -12.12 -6.01
C THR A 78 13.56 -12.89 -7.16
N MET A 79 13.38 -12.41 -8.39
CA MET A 79 13.85 -13.10 -9.59
C MET A 79 15.19 -12.54 -10.07
N GLU A 80 15.23 -11.23 -10.27
CA GLU A 80 16.41 -10.52 -10.76
C GLU A 80 16.48 -9.12 -10.17
N CYS A 81 17.67 -8.54 -10.21
CA CYS A 81 17.94 -7.17 -9.80
C CYS A 81 18.84 -6.53 -10.84
N VAL A 82 18.33 -5.50 -11.51
CA VAL A 82 19.09 -4.69 -12.46
C VAL A 82 19.55 -3.41 -11.77
N GLU A 83 20.85 -3.17 -11.78
CA GLU A 83 21.44 -1.93 -11.31
C GLU A 83 21.51 -0.93 -12.45
N ARG A 84 20.85 0.22 -12.29
CA ARG A 84 20.94 1.34 -13.23
C ARG A 84 22.07 2.26 -12.78
N VAL A 85 23.15 2.24 -13.56
CA VAL A 85 24.31 3.11 -13.33
C VAL A 85 23.95 4.55 -13.67
N GLY A 86 24.13 5.45 -12.71
CA GLY A 86 23.90 6.87 -12.83
C GLY A 86 24.51 7.63 -11.64
N PRO A 87 24.37 8.96 -11.58
CA PRO A 87 24.89 9.76 -10.47
C PRO A 87 24.36 9.33 -9.09
N LYS A 88 23.16 8.75 -9.07
CA LYS A 88 22.58 8.00 -7.95
C LYS A 88 22.20 6.61 -8.48
N PRO A 89 22.83 5.52 -8.04
CA PRO A 89 22.48 4.19 -8.50
C PRO A 89 21.07 3.80 -8.01
N ASP A 90 20.28 3.24 -8.91
CA ASP A 90 18.97 2.68 -8.61
C ASP A 90 18.98 1.17 -8.87
N TYR A 91 18.33 0.41 -7.98
CA TYR A 91 18.16 -1.04 -8.12
C TYR A 91 16.70 -1.33 -8.48
N ILE A 92 16.48 -1.98 -9.62
CA ILE A 92 15.16 -2.39 -10.08
C ILE A 92 15.05 -3.89 -9.94
N TYR A 93 14.11 -4.33 -9.11
CA TYR A 93 13.84 -5.73 -8.85
C TYR A 93 12.68 -6.25 -9.70
N THR A 94 12.85 -7.40 -10.31
CA THR A 94 11.71 -8.17 -10.84
C THR A 94 11.22 -9.08 -9.72
N LEU A 95 9.99 -8.82 -9.27
CA LEU A 95 9.33 -9.52 -8.18
C LEU A 95 8.15 -10.31 -8.74
N GLU A 96 8.07 -11.60 -8.41
CA GLU A 96 6.96 -12.47 -8.77
C GLU A 96 6.08 -12.71 -7.55
N ARG A 97 4.77 -12.48 -7.66
CA ARG A 97 3.82 -12.77 -6.58
C ARG A 97 3.74 -14.28 -6.32
N VAL A 98 3.69 -14.67 -5.04
CA VAL A 98 3.42 -16.05 -4.65
C VAL A 98 1.90 -16.27 -4.63
N PRO A 99 1.33 -17.07 -5.56
CA PRO A 99 -0.12 -17.18 -5.71
C PRO A 99 -0.84 -17.65 -4.45
N ALA A 100 -0.21 -18.52 -3.65
CA ALA A 100 -0.75 -19.07 -2.42
C ALA A 100 -1.03 -18.01 -1.34
N ALA A 101 -0.41 -16.82 -1.43
CA ALA A 101 -0.59 -15.74 -0.47
C ALA A 101 -1.54 -14.63 -0.97
N GLU A 102 -2.00 -14.70 -2.22
CA GLU A 102 -2.79 -13.61 -2.83
C GLU A 102 -4.17 -13.43 -2.17
N GLU A 103 -4.74 -14.48 -1.57
CA GLU A 103 -6.02 -14.39 -0.87
C GLU A 103 -6.00 -13.36 0.27
N TRP A 104 -4.85 -13.10 0.88
CA TRP A 104 -4.70 -12.18 2.01
C TRP A 104 -4.33 -10.76 1.60
N VAL A 105 -3.95 -10.55 0.34
CA VAL A 105 -3.44 -9.27 -0.15
C VAL A 105 -4.53 -8.20 -0.03
N GLY A 106 -4.21 -7.15 0.73
CA GLY A 106 -5.14 -6.07 1.04
C GLY A 106 -6.30 -6.47 1.96
N ARG A 107 -6.28 -7.67 2.55
CA ARG A 107 -7.33 -8.15 3.48
C ARG A 107 -6.79 -8.41 4.89
N LEU A 108 -5.57 -8.91 4.98
CA LEU A 108 -4.95 -9.31 6.23
C LEU A 108 -4.23 -8.14 6.89
N TYR A 109 -4.65 -7.81 8.11
CA TYR A 109 -4.00 -6.84 8.96
C TYR A 109 -3.22 -7.51 10.08
N LEU A 110 -2.09 -6.88 10.40
CA LEU A 110 -1.12 -7.34 11.37
C LEU A 110 -0.82 -6.22 12.38
N SER A 111 -0.44 -6.60 13.59
CA SER A 111 0.22 -5.72 14.54
C SER A 111 1.68 -6.10 14.69
N SER A 112 2.55 -5.10 14.82
CA SER A 112 3.97 -5.29 15.16
C SER A 112 4.43 -4.16 16.07
N ASN A 113 5.25 -4.51 17.06
CA ASN A 113 5.86 -3.55 17.98
C ASN A 113 7.23 -3.06 17.49
N TYR A 114 7.56 -3.30 16.22
CA TYR A 114 8.84 -2.93 15.65
C TYR A 114 8.97 -1.40 15.51
N THR A 115 9.78 -0.80 16.39
CA THR A 115 9.98 0.66 16.48
C THR A 115 11.16 1.18 15.67
N LYS A 116 11.99 0.30 15.10
CA LYS A 116 13.21 0.74 14.40
C LYS A 116 12.87 1.42 13.06
N ARG A 117 13.70 2.42 12.71
CA ARG A 117 13.58 3.18 11.45
C ARG A 117 13.85 2.35 10.21
N ASN A 118 14.61 1.25 10.31
CA ASN A 118 14.91 0.39 9.17
C ASN A 118 13.61 -0.21 8.59
N SER A 119 13.23 0.20 7.39
CA SER A 119 12.07 -0.30 6.66
C SER A 119 12.31 -1.62 5.92
N TYR A 120 13.54 -2.12 5.92
CA TYR A 120 13.92 -3.38 5.28
C TYR A 120 14.59 -4.34 6.28
N PRO A 121 13.92 -4.78 7.36
CA PRO A 121 14.47 -5.79 8.26
C PRO A 121 14.57 -7.17 7.59
N TYR A 122 15.31 -8.07 8.22
CA TYR A 122 15.29 -9.49 7.88
C TYR A 122 14.01 -10.13 8.42
N GLY A 123 13.53 -11.18 7.76
CA GLY A 123 12.36 -11.93 8.20
C GLY A 123 12.55 -12.48 9.60
N GLU A 124 13.69 -13.10 9.92
CA GLU A 124 14.01 -13.60 11.27
C GLU A 124 13.80 -12.57 12.37
N THR A 125 14.09 -11.29 12.08
CA THR A 125 13.91 -10.19 13.04
C THR A 125 12.43 -9.98 13.41
N LEU A 126 11.51 -10.26 12.49
CA LEU A 126 10.06 -10.01 12.65
C LEU A 126 9.22 -11.28 12.77
N ALA A 127 9.84 -12.46 12.67
CA ALA A 127 9.14 -13.74 12.62
C ALA A 127 8.18 -13.96 13.80
N GLY A 128 8.59 -13.52 14.99
CA GLY A 128 7.78 -13.61 16.22
C GLY A 128 6.98 -12.36 16.59
N ASP A 129 7.02 -11.28 15.79
CA ASP A 129 6.41 -9.98 16.13
C ASP A 129 5.16 -9.65 15.28
N LEU A 130 5.04 -10.22 14.08
CA LEU A 130 3.94 -9.93 13.15
C LEU A 130 2.69 -10.75 13.47
N ALA A 131 1.95 -10.35 14.50
CA ALA A 131 0.71 -11.00 14.90
C ALA A 131 -0.47 -10.63 13.98
N VAL A 132 -1.25 -11.61 13.55
CA VAL A 132 -2.49 -11.39 12.79
C VAL A 132 -3.56 -10.80 13.70
N THR A 133 -4.13 -9.66 13.30
CA THR A 133 -5.16 -8.95 14.09
C THR A 133 -6.53 -8.95 13.45
N GLU A 134 -6.61 -8.93 12.12
CA GLU A 134 -7.88 -8.79 11.39
C GLU A 134 -7.74 -9.38 9.98
N LEU A 135 -8.82 -9.97 9.48
CA LEU A 135 -8.94 -10.41 8.10
C LEU A 135 -10.25 -9.87 7.53
N LEU A 136 -10.17 -8.97 6.56
CA LEU A 136 -11.33 -8.40 5.90
C LEU A 136 -12.03 -9.44 5.00
N ALA A 137 -13.35 -9.32 4.88
CA ALA A 137 -14.13 -10.11 3.92
C ALA A 137 -13.70 -9.81 2.48
N GLU A 138 -13.43 -8.54 2.17
CA GLU A 138 -13.05 -8.06 0.85
C GLU A 138 -11.72 -7.30 0.88
N ARG A 139 -11.01 -7.27 -0.26
CA ARG A 139 -9.77 -6.53 -0.42
C ARG A 139 -10.00 -5.04 -0.20
N LEU A 140 -9.08 -4.40 0.53
CA LEU A 140 -9.07 -2.95 0.72
C LEU A 140 -9.12 -2.27 -0.65
N SER A 141 -10.18 -1.50 -0.84
CA SER A 141 -10.43 -0.65 -1.99
C SER A 141 -10.67 0.78 -1.50
N ILE A 142 -10.82 1.70 -2.45
CA ILE A 142 -11.46 2.97 -2.12
C ILE A 142 -12.91 2.66 -1.81
N GLY A 143 -13.27 2.84 -0.53
CA GLY A 143 -14.57 2.44 -0.02
C GLY A 143 -15.71 3.15 -0.74
N HIS A 144 -16.93 2.72 -0.44
CA HIS A 144 -18.15 3.36 -0.95
C HIS A 144 -18.19 4.85 -0.59
N PHE A 145 -18.93 5.63 -1.38
CA PHE A 145 -19.16 7.05 -1.11
C PHE A 145 -19.61 7.26 0.36
N PRO A 146 -18.85 7.99 1.19
CA PRO A 146 -19.06 8.07 2.62
C PRO A 146 -20.23 8.99 3.02
N GLY A 147 -20.91 9.57 2.02
CA GLY A 147 -21.91 10.62 2.18
C GLY A 147 -21.30 12.03 2.05
N PHE A 148 -22.09 12.98 1.56
CA PHE A 148 -21.64 14.33 1.19
C PHE A 148 -20.90 15.09 2.30
N LYS A 149 -21.24 14.86 3.57
CA LYS A 149 -20.62 15.54 4.73
C LYS A 149 -19.30 14.91 5.19
N LYS A 150 -18.96 13.74 4.68
CA LYS A 150 -17.79 12.94 5.11
C LYS A 150 -16.76 12.76 4.00
N VAL A 151 -16.92 13.48 2.88
CA VAL A 151 -15.97 13.47 1.78
C VAL A 151 -14.74 14.27 2.21
N ASN A 152 -13.65 13.56 2.48
CA ASN A 152 -12.32 14.11 2.65
C ASN A 152 -11.34 13.12 2.03
N LEU A 153 -10.83 13.45 0.84
CA LEU A 153 -9.94 12.58 0.08
C LEU A 153 -8.60 13.27 -0.13
N THR A 154 -7.52 12.49 -0.06
CA THR A 154 -6.24 12.93 -0.62
C THR A 154 -6.34 13.01 -2.14
N LYS A 155 -5.45 13.76 -2.79
CA LYS A 155 -5.42 13.84 -4.26
C LYS A 155 -5.24 12.45 -4.90
N SER A 156 -4.37 11.64 -4.33
CA SER A 156 -4.14 10.25 -4.72
C SER A 156 -5.41 9.39 -4.61
N GLN A 157 -6.20 9.55 -3.55
CA GLN A 157 -7.47 8.85 -3.40
C GLN A 157 -8.51 9.32 -4.42
N LEU A 158 -8.61 10.63 -4.66
CA LEU A 158 -9.49 11.17 -5.67
C LEU A 158 -9.16 10.63 -7.07
N ASP A 159 -7.87 10.53 -7.41
CA ASP A 159 -7.43 9.98 -8.70
C ASP A 159 -7.89 8.54 -8.90
N VAL A 160 -7.87 7.71 -7.85
CA VAL A 160 -8.43 6.35 -7.91
C VAL A 160 -9.93 6.37 -8.14
N VAL A 161 -10.68 7.18 -7.36
CA VAL A 161 -12.15 7.26 -7.50
C VAL A 161 -12.52 7.57 -8.95
N VAL A 162 -11.80 8.51 -9.56
CA VAL A 162 -12.00 8.93 -10.95
C VAL A 162 -11.57 7.84 -11.94
N GLN A 163 -10.38 7.26 -11.79
CA GLN A 163 -9.83 6.24 -12.70
C GLN A 163 -10.62 4.93 -12.68
N GLN A 164 -11.04 4.49 -11.50
CA GLN A 164 -11.79 3.24 -11.32
C GLN A 164 -13.29 3.41 -11.57
N HIS A 165 -13.75 4.64 -11.88
CA HIS A 165 -15.16 4.95 -12.08
C HIS A 165 -16.08 4.39 -10.99
N VAL A 166 -15.68 4.54 -9.71
CA VAL A 166 -16.38 3.88 -8.60
C VAL A 166 -17.84 4.34 -8.56
N ASP A 167 -18.77 3.43 -8.87
CA ASP A 167 -20.17 3.77 -9.14
C ASP A 167 -20.83 4.51 -7.98
N SER A 168 -20.59 4.09 -6.74
CA SER A 168 -21.15 4.76 -5.57
C SER A 168 -20.75 6.24 -5.46
N TRP A 169 -19.52 6.58 -5.86
CA TRP A 169 -19.04 7.96 -5.91
C TRP A 169 -19.63 8.71 -7.09
N ARG A 170 -19.58 8.11 -8.29
CA ARG A 170 -20.08 8.75 -9.51
C ARG A 170 -21.58 9.02 -9.43
N SER A 171 -22.38 8.04 -9.02
CA SER A 171 -23.83 8.20 -8.87
C SER A 171 -24.20 9.22 -7.81
N ALA A 172 -23.46 9.28 -6.70
CA ALA A 172 -23.73 10.27 -5.65
C ALA A 172 -23.36 11.69 -6.07
N LEU A 173 -22.24 11.86 -6.78
CA LEU A 173 -21.70 13.18 -7.13
C LEU A 173 -22.31 13.77 -8.42
N SER A 174 -22.71 12.94 -9.39
CA SER A 174 -23.25 13.39 -10.68
C SER A 174 -24.62 14.07 -10.58
N SER A 175 -25.33 13.89 -9.47
CA SER A 175 -26.67 14.47 -9.26
C SER A 175 -26.65 15.76 -8.44
N VAL A 176 -25.46 16.21 -8.00
CA VAL A 176 -25.34 17.36 -7.10
C VAL A 176 -24.42 18.44 -7.68
N LYS A 177 -24.65 19.67 -7.25
CA LYS A 177 -23.71 20.78 -7.41
C LYS A 177 -22.98 20.98 -6.09
N GLY A 178 -21.72 21.37 -6.12
CA GLY A 178 -20.96 21.51 -4.88
C GLY A 178 -19.83 22.51 -4.95
N ILE A 179 -19.45 22.96 -3.75
CA ILE A 179 -18.20 23.68 -3.51
C ILE A 179 -17.20 22.67 -2.97
N TYR A 180 -15.99 22.68 -3.49
CA TYR A 180 -14.90 21.84 -3.03
C TYR A 180 -13.69 22.68 -2.63
N LEU A 181 -12.89 22.13 -1.71
CA LEU A 181 -11.68 22.74 -1.20
C LEU A 181 -10.51 21.80 -1.49
N ILE A 182 -9.52 22.29 -2.22
CA ILE A 182 -8.24 21.60 -2.37
C ILE A 182 -7.24 22.31 -1.47
N THR A 183 -6.54 21.53 -0.65
CA THR A 183 -5.47 22.03 0.22
C THR A 183 -4.15 21.48 -0.28
N ASP A 184 -3.21 22.37 -0.59
CA ASP A 184 -1.81 21.99 -0.76
C ASP A 184 -1.21 21.73 0.62
N THR A 185 -0.89 20.47 0.91
CA THR A 185 -0.36 20.06 2.22
C THR A 185 1.07 20.53 2.47
N HIS A 186 1.80 20.94 1.44
CA HIS A 186 3.17 21.45 1.57
C HIS A 186 3.18 22.95 1.91
N THR A 187 2.33 23.73 1.24
CA THR A 187 2.30 25.20 1.40
C THR A 187 1.17 25.71 2.29
N GLY A 188 0.18 24.88 2.59
CA GLY A 188 -1.04 25.26 3.30
C GLY A 188 -2.01 26.11 2.47
N LYS A 189 -1.71 26.34 1.18
CA LYS A 189 -2.58 27.13 0.30
C LYS A 189 -3.89 26.40 0.03
N LEU A 190 -4.95 27.18 -0.04
CA LEU A 190 -6.31 26.70 -0.25
C LEU A 190 -6.82 27.16 -1.62
N TYR A 191 -7.42 26.24 -2.35
CA TYR A 191 -8.18 26.54 -3.56
C TYR A 191 -9.63 26.14 -3.37
N VAL A 192 -10.54 27.11 -3.53
CA VAL A 192 -11.98 26.88 -3.47
C VAL A 192 -12.52 26.88 -4.90
N GLY A 193 -13.12 25.77 -5.31
CA GLY A 193 -13.78 25.64 -6.60
C GLY A 193 -15.27 25.36 -6.45
N LYS A 194 -16.04 25.66 -7.50
CA LYS A 194 -17.41 25.18 -7.63
C LYS A 194 -17.52 24.23 -8.82
N ALA A 195 -18.42 23.26 -8.69
CA ALA A 195 -18.87 22.40 -9.77
C ALA A 195 -20.40 22.55 -9.86
N ASP A 196 -20.86 23.35 -10.83
CA ASP A 196 -22.27 23.70 -11.03
C ASP A 196 -22.75 23.54 -12.47
N GLY A 197 -22.01 22.77 -13.28
CA GLY A 197 -22.35 22.43 -14.66
C GLY A 197 -23.67 21.66 -14.79
N GLU A 198 -24.11 21.45 -16.03
CA GLU A 198 -25.40 20.81 -16.34
C GLU A 198 -25.49 19.34 -15.87
N THR A 199 -24.36 18.68 -15.62
CA THR A 199 -24.26 17.25 -15.26
C THR A 199 -23.77 16.98 -13.84
N GLY A 200 -23.84 17.96 -12.93
CA GLY A 200 -23.35 17.81 -11.54
C GLY A 200 -21.81 17.77 -11.43
N ILE A 201 -21.28 17.15 -10.37
CA ILE A 201 -19.83 16.96 -10.13
C ILE A 201 -19.31 15.71 -10.85
#